data_AF-A0A920VLR4-F1
#
_entry.id   AF-A0A920VLR4-F1
#
_cell.length_a   1.000
_cell.length_b   1.000
_cell.length_c   1.000
_cell.angle_alpha   90.00
_cell.angle_beta   90.00
_cell.angle_gamma   90.00
#
_symmetry.space_group_name_H-M   'P 1'
#
loop_
_entity.id
_entity.type
_entity.pdbx_description
1 polymer ?
#
loop_
_entity_poly.entity_id
_entity_poly.type
_entity_poly.pdbx_seq_one_letter_code
_entity_poly.pdbx_strand_id
1 'polypeptide(L)'
;MVDPESELYDGTPLASPEDLRNALLSRPEVFYRVFTENLMAYALGRRVEYYDMPTVRAIVKEAGEDGYKLSDFILGVVKSAAFKSAKAPRPAVAAVPEGAQQGLDKD
;
A
#
# COMPACT_ATOMS: atom_id res chain seq x y z
N MET A 1 24.87 -22.67 -14.65
CA MET A 1 25.34 -21.40 -14.06
C MET A 1 24.56 -20.31 -14.78
N VAL A 2 23.74 -19.55 -14.07
CA VAL A 2 22.96 -18.44 -14.67
C VAL A 2 23.91 -17.25 -14.72
N ASP A 3 24.05 -16.66 -15.91
CA ASP A 3 24.76 -15.40 -16.09
C ASP A 3 23.78 -14.25 -15.73
N PRO A 4 24.04 -13.46 -14.68
CA PRO A 4 23.12 -12.42 -14.23
C PRO A 4 23.27 -11.11 -15.01
N GLU A 5 24.19 -11.03 -15.99
CA GLU A 5 24.34 -9.83 -16.82
C GLU A 5 23.01 -9.50 -17.51
N SER A 6 22.39 -8.44 -17.03
CA SER A 6 21.13 -7.93 -17.53
C SER A 6 21.24 -6.42 -17.67
N GLU A 7 20.58 -5.85 -18.66
CA GLU A 7 20.54 -4.41 -18.86
C GLU A 7 19.13 -3.89 -18.57
N LEU A 8 19.04 -2.76 -17.89
CA LEU A 8 17.77 -2.04 -17.75
C LEU A 8 17.37 -1.45 -19.12
N TYR A 9 16.09 -1.10 -19.29
CA TYR A 9 15.58 -0.55 -20.56
C TYR A 9 16.28 0.75 -21.04
N ASP A 10 17.03 1.42 -20.16
CA ASP A 10 17.83 2.60 -20.46
C ASP A 10 19.32 2.29 -20.71
N GLY A 11 19.69 1.00 -20.77
CA GLY A 11 21.05 0.53 -21.00
C GLY A 11 21.91 0.42 -19.75
N THR A 12 21.36 0.63 -18.54
CA THR A 12 22.11 0.48 -17.30
C THR A 12 22.46 -1.00 -17.07
N PRO A 13 23.76 -1.38 -17.01
CA PRO A 13 24.16 -2.76 -16.74
C PRO A 13 23.88 -3.13 -15.28
N LEU A 14 23.38 -4.33 -15.07
CA LEU A 14 23.05 -4.91 -13.77
C LEU A 14 23.81 -6.23 -13.63
N ALA A 15 24.79 -6.26 -12.73
CA ALA A 15 25.57 -7.46 -12.43
C ALA A 15 25.12 -8.12 -11.11
N SER A 16 24.35 -7.38 -10.29
CA SER A 16 23.91 -7.81 -8.96
C SER A 16 22.53 -7.27 -8.58
N PRO A 17 21.87 -7.86 -7.57
CA PRO A 17 20.64 -7.30 -6.98
C PRO A 17 20.82 -5.90 -6.39
N GLU A 18 22.04 -5.55 -5.96
CA GLU A 18 22.36 -4.22 -5.46
C GLU A 18 22.34 -3.18 -6.57
N ASP A 19 22.83 -3.52 -7.77
CA ASP A 19 22.75 -2.65 -8.95
C ASP A 19 21.31 -2.35 -9.31
N LEU A 20 20.42 -3.36 -9.25
CA LEU A 20 19.00 -3.16 -9.50
C LEU A 20 18.39 -2.21 -8.46
N ARG A 21 18.71 -2.40 -7.17
CA ARG A 21 18.26 -1.49 -6.12
C ARG A 21 18.73 -0.07 -6.37
N ASN A 22 20.00 0.12 -6.72
CA ASN A 22 20.58 1.42 -6.98
C ASN A 22 19.96 2.08 -8.23
N ALA A 23 19.72 1.30 -9.29
CA ALA A 23 19.05 1.76 -10.49
C ALA A 23 17.61 2.21 -10.21
N LEU A 24 16.84 1.47 -9.39
CA LEU A 24 15.49 1.87 -8.97
C LEU A 24 15.51 3.14 -8.10
N LEU A 25 16.48 3.27 -7.20
CA LEU A 25 16.63 4.43 -6.33
C LEU A 25 17.21 5.67 -7.05
N SER A 26 17.78 5.51 -8.25
CA SER A 26 18.21 6.64 -9.10
C SER A 26 17.03 7.50 -9.58
N ARG A 27 15.81 6.94 -9.55
CA ARG A 27 14.55 7.61 -9.91
C ARG A 27 13.54 7.50 -8.76
N PRO A 28 13.85 8.12 -7.59
CA PRO A 28 13.16 7.84 -6.34
C PRO A 28 11.66 8.12 -6.43
N GLU A 29 11.24 9.19 -7.14
CA GLU A 29 9.82 9.50 -7.29
C GLU A 29 9.00 8.39 -7.96
N VAL A 30 9.56 7.66 -8.94
CA VAL A 30 8.86 6.58 -9.64
C VAL A 30 8.64 5.41 -8.68
N PHE A 31 9.68 5.04 -7.94
CA PHE A 31 9.61 3.99 -6.92
C PHE A 31 8.61 4.36 -5.81
N TYR A 32 8.73 5.56 -5.25
CA TYR A 32 7.89 6.00 -4.14
C TYR A 32 6.44 6.22 -4.53
N ARG A 33 6.16 6.51 -5.80
CA ARG A 33 4.79 6.54 -6.33
C ARG A 33 4.14 5.16 -6.28
N VAL A 34 4.81 4.14 -6.82
CA VAL A 34 4.30 2.75 -6.78
C VAL A 34 4.17 2.26 -5.34
N PHE A 35 5.16 2.57 -4.49
CA PHE A 35 5.10 2.27 -3.06
C PHE A 35 3.88 2.91 -2.40
N THR A 36 3.62 4.19 -2.65
CA THR A 36 2.49 4.94 -2.06
C THR A 36 1.15 4.42 -2.57
N GLU A 37 1.04 4.07 -3.85
CA GLU A 37 -0.15 3.44 -4.42
C GLU A 37 -0.48 2.12 -3.71
N ASN A 38 0.52 1.24 -3.55
CA ASN A 38 0.33 -0.02 -2.85
C ASN A 38 -0.03 0.20 -1.38
N LEU A 39 0.69 1.10 -0.69
CA LEU A 39 0.40 1.44 0.71
C LEU A 39 -1.03 1.95 0.88
N MET A 40 -1.48 2.83 -0.01
CA MET A 40 -2.84 3.37 0.00
C MET A 40 -3.87 2.26 -0.29
N ALA A 41 -3.59 1.34 -1.22
CA ALA A 41 -4.47 0.21 -1.50
C ALA A 41 -4.67 -0.68 -0.26
N TYR A 42 -3.57 -1.01 0.44
CA TYR A 42 -3.62 -1.76 1.70
C TYR A 42 -4.39 -1.00 2.79
N ALA A 43 -4.14 0.30 2.94
CA ALA A 43 -4.79 1.12 3.96
C ALA A 43 -6.30 1.28 3.74
N LEU A 44 -6.75 1.32 2.48
CA LEU A 44 -8.15 1.50 2.12
C LEU A 44 -8.91 0.18 1.95
N GLY A 45 -8.21 -0.94 1.81
CA GLY A 45 -8.83 -2.24 1.51
C GLY A 45 -9.47 -2.30 0.12
N ARG A 46 -9.10 -1.40 -0.79
CA ARG A 46 -9.58 -1.34 -2.18
C ARG A 46 -8.43 -0.97 -3.12
N ARG A 47 -8.63 -1.19 -4.42
CA ARG A 47 -7.72 -0.68 -5.44
C ARG A 47 -7.69 0.85 -5.41
N VAL A 48 -6.51 1.42 -5.68
CA VAL A 48 -6.33 2.85 -5.93
C VAL A 48 -6.91 3.17 -7.31
N GLU A 49 -7.64 4.27 -7.39
CA GLU A 49 -8.31 4.73 -8.61
C GLU A 49 -7.71 6.06 -9.09
N TYR A 50 -8.07 6.48 -10.31
CA TYR A 50 -7.50 7.69 -10.93
C TYR A 50 -7.67 8.96 -10.07
N TYR A 51 -8.75 9.05 -9.29
CA TYR A 51 -9.03 10.18 -8.41
C TYR A 51 -8.21 10.19 -7.12
N ASP A 52 -7.56 9.07 -6.76
CA ASP A 52 -6.63 9.00 -5.64
C ASP A 52 -5.23 9.52 -6.03
N MET A 53 -4.91 9.53 -7.33
CA MET A 53 -3.59 9.89 -7.84
C MET A 53 -3.10 11.30 -7.46
N PRO A 54 -3.93 12.35 -7.35
CA PRO A 54 -3.51 13.63 -6.78
C PRO A 54 -2.99 13.49 -5.34
N THR A 55 -3.64 12.67 -4.51
CA THR A 55 -3.22 12.39 -3.13
C THR A 55 -1.90 11.65 -3.12
N VAL A 56 -1.76 10.60 -3.94
CA VAL A 56 -0.49 9.85 -4.07
C VAL A 56 0.67 10.79 -4.42
N ARG A 57 0.49 11.67 -5.42
CA ARG A 57 1.54 12.62 -5.83
C ARG A 57 1.88 13.64 -4.75
N ALA A 58 0.87 14.12 -4.01
CA ALA A 58 1.11 15.04 -2.89
C ALA A 58 1.95 14.38 -1.79
N ILE A 59 1.60 13.14 -1.39
CA ILE A 59 2.32 12.38 -0.37
C ILE A 59 3.78 12.14 -0.80
N VAL A 60 4.01 11.70 -2.04
CA VAL A 60 5.38 11.45 -2.55
C VAL A 60 6.21 12.74 -2.55
N LYS A 61 5.61 13.86 -2.97
CA LYS A 61 6.28 15.15 -2.98
C LYS A 61 6.65 15.59 -1.56
N GLU A 62 5.70 15.57 -0.63
CA GLU A 62 5.90 15.96 0.77
C GLU A 62 6.95 15.07 1.44
N ALA A 63 6.88 13.75 1.25
CA ALA A 63 7.88 12.82 1.78
C ALA A 63 9.27 13.07 1.18
N GLY A 64 9.35 13.50 -0.09
CA GLY A 64 10.61 13.84 -0.74
C GLY A 64 11.32 15.05 -0.12
N GLU A 65 10.58 15.97 0.49
CA GLU A 65 11.14 17.14 1.21
C GLU A 65 11.89 16.71 2.48
N ASP A 66 11.50 15.59 3.09
CA ASP A 66 12.05 15.05 4.34
C ASP A 66 12.96 13.82 4.15
N GLY A 67 13.41 13.55 2.92
CA GLY A 67 14.31 12.43 2.61
C GLY A 67 13.61 11.07 2.53
N TYR A 68 12.33 11.07 2.21
CA TYR A 68 11.49 9.88 2.00
C TYR A 68 11.39 8.97 3.22
N LYS A 69 11.19 9.52 4.43
CA LYS A 69 11.01 8.70 5.62
C LYS A 69 9.70 7.94 5.52
N LEU A 70 9.71 6.67 5.92
CA LEU A 70 8.52 5.82 5.94
C LEU A 70 7.36 6.46 6.73
N SER A 71 7.67 7.18 7.82
CA SER A 71 6.68 7.89 8.63
C SER A 71 5.83 8.88 7.84
N ASP A 72 6.42 9.54 6.84
CA ASP A 72 5.78 10.64 6.12
C ASP A 72 4.74 10.09 5.15
N PHE A 73 5.04 8.95 4.52
CA PHE A 73 4.07 8.20 3.72
C PHE A 73 2.88 7.71 4.55
N ILE A 74 3.15 7.10 5.71
CA ILE A 74 2.09 6.60 6.60
C ILE A 74 1.20 7.77 7.04
N LEU A 75 1.82 8.87 7.48
CA LEU A 75 1.09 10.05 7.94
C LEU A 75 0.27 10.69 6.81
N GLY A 76 0.83 10.77 5.61
CA GLY A 76 0.15 11.25 4.41
C GLY A 76 -1.09 10.42 4.08
N VAL A 77 -0.97 9.09 4.09
CA VAL A 77 -2.11 8.19 3.86
C VAL A 77 -3.18 8.37 4.93
N VAL A 78 -2.81 8.37 6.22
CA VAL A 78 -3.75 8.53 7.35
C VAL A 78 -4.45 9.90 7.30
N LYS A 79 -3.77 10.96 6.85
CA LYS A 79 -4.35 12.30 6.72
C LYS A 79 -5.27 12.46 5.49
N SER A 80 -5.20 11.55 4.51
CA SER A 80 -5.95 11.63 3.27
C SER A 80 -7.48 11.61 3.46
N ALA A 81 -8.21 12.25 2.54
CA ALA A 81 -9.67 12.22 2.54
C ALA A 81 -10.21 10.79 2.34
N ALA A 82 -9.59 10.02 1.45
CA ALA A 82 -9.96 8.64 1.18
C ALA A 82 -9.90 7.78 2.45
N PHE A 83 -8.81 7.88 3.23
CA PHE A 83 -8.67 7.12 4.46
C PHE A 83 -9.67 7.55 5.53
N LYS A 84 -9.86 8.86 5.73
CA LYS A 84 -10.82 9.38 6.72
C LYS A 84 -12.28 9.06 6.40
N SER A 85 -12.61 8.93 5.11
CA SER A 85 -13.95 8.58 4.64
C SER A 85 -14.19 7.08 4.55
N ALA A 86 -13.13 6.26 4.62
CA ALA A 86 -13.24 4.82 4.56
C ALA A 86 -14.02 4.33 5.79
N LYS A 87 -15.23 3.82 5.56
CA LYS A 87 -15.96 3.10 6.62
C LYS A 87 -15.22 1.80 6.87
N ALA A 88 -14.68 1.65 8.09
CA ALA A 88 -14.21 0.34 8.54
C ALA A 88 -15.34 -0.68 8.31
N PRO A 89 -15.06 -1.85 7.73
CA PRO A 89 -16.03 -2.93 7.68
C PRO A 89 -16.57 -3.11 9.09
N ARG A 90 -17.89 -3.05 9.26
CA ARG A 90 -18.51 -3.39 10.54
C ARG A 90 -18.03 -4.82 10.83
N PRO A 91 -17.34 -5.08 11.96
CA PRO A 91 -16.93 -6.44 12.27
C PRO A 91 -18.20 -7.29 12.20
N ALA A 92 -18.15 -8.37 11.44
CA ALA A 92 -19.23 -9.34 11.42
C ALA A 92 -19.33 -9.86 12.85
N VAL A 93 -20.25 -9.29 13.64
CA VAL A 93 -20.64 -9.87 14.91
C VAL A 93 -21.09 -11.27 14.53
N ALA A 94 -20.34 -12.28 14.97
CA ALA A 94 -20.67 -13.68 14.71
C ALA A 94 -22.14 -13.84 15.07
N ALA A 95 -22.97 -14.11 14.06
CA ALA A 95 -24.38 -14.35 14.28
C ALA A 95 -24.47 -15.50 15.28
N VAL A 96 -24.96 -15.21 16.48
CA VAL A 96 -25.28 -16.25 17.46
C VAL A 96 -26.35 -17.11 16.79
N PRO A 97 -26.12 -18.41 16.57
CA PRO A 97 -27.11 -19.26 15.92
C PRO A 97 -28.37 -19.28 16.79
N GLU A 98 -29.46 -18.79 16.22
CA GLU A 98 -30.79 -18.74 16.80
C GLU A 98 -31.36 -20.17 16.83
N GLY A 99 -30.97 -20.94 17.85
CA GLY A 99 -31.40 -22.36 17.96
C GLY A 99 -31.14 -23.06 19.29
N ALA A 100 -30.53 -22.43 20.29
CA ALA A 100 -30.20 -23.06 21.57
C ALA A 100 -31.29 -22.93 22.65
N GLN A 101 -32.57 -22.76 22.27
CA GLN A 101 -33.71 -22.68 23.19
C GLN A 101 -34.89 -23.53 22.67
N GLN A 102 -34.67 -24.82 22.47
CA GLN A 102 -35.75 -25.80 22.32
C GLN A 102 -35.28 -27.13 22.90
N GLY A 103 -35.43 -27.28 24.23
CA GLY A 103 -35.01 -28.52 24.89
C GLY A 103 -35.16 -28.57 26.41
N LEU A 104 -35.96 -27.71 27.04
CA LEU A 104 -36.13 -27.73 28.51
C LEU A 104 -37.58 -27.71 29.01
N ASP A 105 -38.59 -27.89 28.15
CA ASP A 105 -39.99 -27.93 28.57
C ASP A 105 -40.71 -29.17 28.01
N LYS A 106 -40.49 -30.35 28.59
CA LYS A 106 -41.44 -31.48 28.58
C LYS A 106 -41.20 -32.38 29.80
N ASP A 107 -41.74 -31.94 30.93
CA ASP A 107 -42.30 -32.81 31.97
C ASP A 107 -43.74 -33.21 31.59
#